data_AF-A0AA41UG28-F1
#
_entry.id   AF-A0AA41UG28-F1
#
_cell.length_a   1.000
_cell.length_b   1.000
_cell.length_c   1.000
_cell.angle_alpha   90.00
_cell.angle_beta   90.00
_cell.angle_gamma   90.00
#
_symmetry.space_group_name_H-M   'P 1'
#
loop_
_entity.id
_entity.type
_entity.pdbx_description
1 polymer ?
#
loop_
_entity_poly.entity_id
_entity_poly.type
_entity_poly.pdbx_seq_one_letter_code
_entity_poly.pdbx_strand_id
1 'polypeptide(L)'
;MELGQYVTDLQRQLAETAANGAEDTRAVAERLAAGLDAATRLVLLDVLSAAVGEITRDLAPGSVDLRLRGREIEFVVTQPNPESDAEDRQPAAVDLDDTSTSRTTLRLPDALKTRVDEAAAADGLSVNTWLVRAIAAALQPRQRRSAQRTLRTGDNFAGWAR
;
A
#
# COMPACT_ATOMS: atom_id res chain seq x y z
N MET A 1 13.86 -2.20 -17.55
CA MET A 1 14.43 -0.89 -17.89
C MET A 1 15.91 -1.00 -17.64
N GLU A 2 16.70 -0.90 -18.71
CA GLU A 2 18.14 -1.04 -18.62
C GLU A 2 18.74 0.32 -18.22
N LEU A 3 19.33 0.43 -17.02
CA LEU A 3 20.05 1.66 -16.66
C LEU A 3 21.34 1.87 -17.47
N GLY A 4 21.88 0.80 -18.08
CA GLY A 4 23.14 0.84 -18.83
C GLY A 4 23.11 1.78 -20.04
N GLN A 5 21.97 1.88 -20.73
CA GLN A 5 21.82 2.79 -21.87
C GLN A 5 21.94 4.26 -21.43
N TYR A 6 21.30 4.63 -20.31
CA TYR A 6 21.32 6.00 -19.79
C TYR A 6 22.70 6.40 -19.28
N VAL A 7 23.42 5.47 -18.66
CA VAL A 7 24.81 5.70 -18.24
C VAL A 7 25.73 5.85 -19.45
N THR A 8 25.57 5.00 -20.47
CA THR A 8 26.34 5.11 -21.72
C THR A 8 26.07 6.44 -22.42
N ASP A 9 24.83 6.88 -22.46
CA ASP A 9 24.44 8.16 -23.04
C ASP A 9 25.06 9.34 -22.28
N LEU A 10 25.08 9.30 -20.94
CA LEU A 10 25.73 10.31 -20.11
C LEU A 10 27.25 10.36 -20.36
N GLN A 11 27.90 9.20 -20.45
CA GLN A 11 29.33 9.11 -20.77
C GLN A 11 29.63 9.70 -22.15
N ARG A 12 28.80 9.39 -23.15
CA ARG A 12 28.91 9.96 -24.50
C ARG A 12 28.77 11.48 -24.47
N GLN A 13 27.75 12.02 -23.81
CA GLN A 13 27.54 13.46 -23.69
C GLN A 13 28.72 14.18 -23.00
N LEU A 14 29.31 13.55 -21.97
CA LEU A 14 30.48 14.09 -21.30
C LEU A 14 31.69 14.17 -22.25
N ALA A 15 31.92 13.12 -23.04
CA ALA A 15 33.00 13.09 -24.03
C ALA A 15 32.77 14.11 -25.16
N GLU A 16 31.54 14.22 -25.68
CA GLU A 16 31.16 15.22 -26.69
C GLU A 16 31.38 16.65 -26.19
N THR A 17 31.05 16.93 -24.94
CA THR A 17 31.28 18.25 -24.33
C THR A 17 32.76 18.57 -24.19
N ALA A 18 33.59 17.57 -23.85
CA ALA A 18 35.03 17.71 -23.75
C ALA A 18 35.74 17.76 -25.12
N ALA A 19 35.07 17.35 -26.20
CA ALA A 19 35.66 17.23 -27.53
C ALA A 19 36.20 18.55 -28.08
N ASN A 20 35.66 19.70 -27.66
CA ASN A 20 36.15 21.03 -28.07
C ASN A 20 37.22 21.61 -27.13
N GLY A 21 37.58 20.89 -26.05
CA GLY A 21 38.57 21.31 -25.06
C GLY A 21 40.02 21.03 -25.46
N ALA A 22 40.94 21.41 -24.57
CA ALA A 22 42.35 21.02 -24.67
C ALA A 22 42.52 19.51 -24.48
N GLU A 23 43.65 18.96 -24.92
CA GLU A 23 43.93 17.53 -24.84
C GLU A 23 43.86 16.98 -23.41
N ASP A 24 44.38 17.74 -22.44
CA ASP A 24 44.28 17.40 -21.02
C ASP A 24 42.82 17.33 -20.54
N THR A 25 41.94 18.17 -21.09
CA THR A 25 40.51 18.17 -20.74
C THR A 25 39.81 16.93 -21.27
N ARG A 26 40.13 16.50 -22.50
CA ARG A 26 39.62 15.24 -23.08
C ARG A 26 40.08 14.04 -22.25
N ALA A 27 41.37 13.98 -21.93
CA ALA A 27 41.94 12.88 -21.14
C ALA A 27 41.32 12.76 -19.75
N VAL A 28 40.99 13.89 -19.10
CA VAL A 28 40.27 13.88 -17.81
C VAL A 28 38.83 13.42 -17.99
N ALA A 29 38.13 13.89 -19.01
CA ALA A 29 36.74 13.52 -19.27
C ALA A 29 36.59 12.01 -19.54
N GLU A 30 37.49 11.40 -20.32
CA GLU A 30 37.48 9.95 -20.58
C GLU A 30 37.69 9.12 -19.31
N ARG A 31 38.63 9.53 -18.45
CA ARG A 31 38.88 8.86 -17.16
C ARG A 31 37.68 8.96 -16.22
N LEU A 32 37.05 10.14 -16.15
CA LEU A 32 35.84 10.34 -15.36
C LEU A 32 34.67 9.52 -15.91
N ALA A 33 34.44 9.56 -17.22
CA ALA A 33 33.40 8.77 -17.88
C ALA A 33 33.52 7.28 -17.52
N ALA A 34 34.73 6.72 -17.64
CA ALA A 34 35.00 5.32 -17.30
C ALA A 34 34.76 4.98 -15.83
N GLY A 35 35.02 5.93 -14.91
CA GLY A 35 34.84 5.74 -13.46
C GLY A 35 33.41 5.94 -12.95
N LEU A 36 32.53 6.59 -13.73
CA LEU A 36 31.21 7.03 -13.27
C LEU A 36 30.10 5.97 -13.35
N ASP A 37 30.32 4.80 -13.98
CA ASP A 37 29.24 3.83 -14.23
C ASP A 37 28.53 3.37 -12.95
N ALA A 38 29.29 2.86 -11.97
CA ALA A 38 28.71 2.36 -10.73
C ALA A 38 28.04 3.47 -9.90
N ALA A 39 28.67 4.64 -9.80
CA ALA A 39 28.15 5.77 -9.02
C ALA A 39 26.86 6.33 -9.64
N THR A 40 26.83 6.52 -10.96
CA THR A 40 25.65 7.02 -11.67
C THR A 40 24.48 6.05 -11.53
N ARG A 41 24.73 4.75 -11.67
CA ARG A 41 23.70 3.72 -11.50
C ARG A 41 23.09 3.74 -10.10
N LEU A 42 23.91 3.88 -9.05
CA LEU A 42 23.43 3.99 -7.68
C LEU A 42 22.57 5.23 -7.48
N VAL A 43 23.02 6.39 -7.94
CA VAL A 43 22.25 7.65 -7.85
C VAL A 43 20.90 7.54 -8.57
N LEU A 44 20.87 6.93 -9.77
CA LEU A 44 19.63 6.71 -10.50
C LEU A 44 18.68 5.77 -9.72
N LEU A 45 19.20 4.71 -9.10
CA LEU A 45 18.38 3.81 -8.29
C LEU A 45 17.80 4.52 -7.06
N ASP A 46 18.58 5.36 -6.39
CA ASP A 46 18.12 6.15 -5.24
C ASP A 46 17.01 7.12 -5.63
N VAL A 47 17.20 7.85 -6.73
CA VAL A 47 16.19 8.80 -7.25
C VAL A 47 14.90 8.07 -7.63
N LEU A 48 14.99 6.94 -8.33
CA LEU A 48 13.82 6.14 -8.69
C LEU A 48 13.10 5.60 -7.45
N SER A 49 13.84 5.15 -6.45
CA SER A 49 13.28 4.63 -5.19
C SER A 49 12.52 5.72 -4.42
N ALA A 50 13.08 6.93 -4.35
CA ALA A 50 12.40 8.07 -3.75
C ALA A 50 11.12 8.45 -4.51
N ALA A 51 11.18 8.54 -5.84
CA ALA A 51 10.02 8.85 -6.68
C ALA A 51 8.90 7.82 -6.54
N VAL A 52 9.24 6.54 -6.47
CA VAL A 52 8.25 5.46 -6.30
C VAL A 52 7.59 5.49 -4.92
N GLY A 53 8.34 5.87 -3.88
CA GLY A 53 7.77 6.10 -2.55
C GLY A 53 6.76 7.25 -2.52
N GLU A 54 7.02 8.32 -3.29
CA GLU A 54 6.09 9.45 -3.44
C GLU A 54 4.82 9.02 -4.19
N ILE A 55 4.98 8.35 -5.35
CA ILE A 55 3.86 7.85 -6.15
C ILE A 55 2.99 6.88 -5.35
N THR A 56 3.60 5.95 -4.59
CA THR A 56 2.86 4.99 -3.78
C THR A 56 2.01 5.66 -2.70
N ARG A 57 2.50 6.75 -2.11
CA ARG A 57 1.74 7.53 -1.12
C ARG A 57 0.48 8.13 -1.75
N ASP A 58 0.60 8.65 -2.97
CA ASP A 58 -0.49 9.30 -3.68
C ASP A 58 -1.45 8.30 -4.34
N LEU A 59 -0.99 7.08 -4.61
CA LEU A 59 -1.77 6.02 -5.27
C LEU A 59 -2.65 5.19 -4.31
N ALA A 60 -2.56 5.43 -3.00
CA ALA A 60 -3.26 4.63 -1.99
C ALA A 60 -4.77 4.47 -2.29
N PRO A 61 -5.33 3.25 -2.20
CA PRO A 61 -4.73 2.04 -1.61
C PRO A 61 -3.85 1.19 -2.55
N GLY A 62 -3.60 1.63 -3.78
CA GLY A 62 -2.64 0.98 -4.68
C GLY A 62 -1.19 1.30 -4.32
N SER A 63 -0.25 0.57 -4.91
CA SER A 63 1.20 0.81 -4.75
C SER A 63 1.93 0.73 -6.07
N VAL A 64 3.09 1.37 -6.13
CA VAL A 64 4.08 1.14 -7.16
C VAL A 64 5.35 0.66 -6.47
N ASP A 65 5.94 -0.41 -6.96
CA ASP A 65 7.16 -0.99 -6.42
C ASP A 65 8.23 -1.10 -7.50
N LEU A 66 9.49 -1.02 -7.09
CA LEU A 66 10.64 -1.28 -7.95
C LEU A 66 11.18 -2.67 -7.70
N ARG A 67 11.25 -3.46 -8.76
CA ARG A 67 11.87 -4.79 -8.73
C ARG A 67 13.16 -4.77 -9.54
N LEU A 68 14.25 -5.18 -8.91
CA LEU A 68 15.54 -5.36 -9.57
C LEU A 68 15.72 -6.83 -9.95
N ARG A 69 15.97 -7.11 -11.23
CA ARG A 69 16.38 -8.43 -11.73
C ARG A 69 17.74 -8.32 -12.41
N GLY A 70 18.80 -8.60 -11.66
CA GLY A 70 20.16 -8.38 -12.13
C GLY A 70 20.43 -6.89 -12.35
N ARG A 71 20.49 -6.47 -13.62
CA ARG A 71 20.70 -5.06 -14.02
C ARG A 71 19.43 -4.37 -14.54
N GLU A 72 18.35 -5.13 -14.65
CA GLU A 72 17.06 -4.65 -15.14
C GLU A 72 16.16 -4.18 -14.00
N ILE A 73 15.56 -3.01 -14.19
CA ILE A 73 14.55 -2.45 -13.29
C ILE A 73 13.16 -2.66 -13.89
N GLU A 74 12.24 -3.17 -13.10
CA GLU A 74 10.83 -3.38 -13.44
C GLU A 74 9.96 -2.62 -12.44
N PHE A 75 8.99 -1.86 -12.93
CA PHE A 75 7.97 -1.24 -12.08
C PHE A 75 6.80 -2.22 -11.95
N VAL A 76 6.44 -2.54 -10.71
CA VAL A 76 5.28 -3.37 -10.41
C VAL A 76 4.21 -2.45 -9.85
N VAL A 77 3.08 -2.35 -10.55
CA VAL A 77 1.96 -1.51 -10.13
C VAL A 77 0.87 -2.41 -9.56
N THR A 78 0.59 -2.26 -8.28
CA THR A 78 -0.52 -2.91 -7.60
C THR A 78 -1.70 -1.96 -7.60
N GLN A 79 -2.74 -2.28 -8.38
CA GLN A 79 -3.96 -1.49 -8.36
C GLN A 79 -4.81 -1.81 -7.12
N PRO A 80 -5.57 -0.84 -6.60
CA PRO A 80 -6.61 -1.10 -5.61
C PRO A 80 -7.52 -2.25 -6.07
N ASN A 81 -7.44 -3.42 -5.42
CA ASN A 81 -8.48 -4.44 -5.61
C ASN A 81 -9.49 -4.33 -4.46
N PRO A 82 -10.72 -3.82 -4.70
CA PRO A 82 -11.73 -3.70 -3.65
C PRO A 82 -12.16 -5.05 -3.08
N GLU A 83 -11.92 -6.17 -3.80
CA GLU A 83 -12.26 -7.52 -3.34
C GLU A 83 -11.16 -8.14 -2.46
N SER A 84 -9.87 -7.98 -2.79
CA SER A 84 -8.76 -8.53 -1.99
C SER A 84 -8.51 -7.78 -0.68
N ASP A 85 -8.73 -6.47 -0.65
CA ASP A 85 -8.68 -5.68 0.61
C ASP A 85 -9.83 -6.05 1.57
N ALA A 86 -10.90 -6.69 1.06
CA ALA A 86 -12.01 -7.19 1.87
C ALA A 86 -11.79 -8.61 2.39
N GLU A 87 -10.93 -9.41 1.75
CA GLU A 87 -10.56 -10.76 2.19
C GLU A 87 -9.46 -10.73 3.27
N ASP A 88 -8.44 -9.89 3.13
CA ASP A 88 -7.38 -9.72 4.15
C ASP A 88 -7.84 -8.89 5.37
N ARG A 89 -9.01 -8.27 5.26
CA ARG A 89 -9.63 -7.44 6.30
C ARG A 89 -11.05 -7.88 6.66
N GLN A 90 -11.40 -9.13 6.35
CA GLN A 90 -12.41 -9.84 7.10
C GLN A 90 -11.74 -10.31 8.39
N PRO A 91 -11.97 -9.66 9.55
CA PRO A 91 -11.69 -10.36 10.79
C PRO A 91 -12.48 -11.66 10.70
N ALA A 92 -11.78 -12.79 10.73
CA ALA A 92 -12.41 -14.09 10.90
C ALA A 92 -13.47 -13.88 11.98
N ALA A 93 -14.74 -14.17 11.66
CA ALA A 93 -15.81 -14.06 12.63
C ALA A 93 -15.33 -14.85 13.84
N VAL A 94 -15.04 -14.14 14.94
CA VAL A 94 -14.50 -14.78 16.13
C VAL A 94 -15.60 -15.73 16.56
N ASP A 95 -15.34 -17.03 16.42
CA ASP A 95 -16.31 -18.03 16.84
C ASP A 95 -16.39 -17.95 18.36
N LEU A 96 -17.45 -17.29 18.84
CA LEU A 96 -17.64 -17.03 20.26
C LEU A 96 -17.98 -18.33 21.03
N ASP A 97 -18.19 -19.44 20.32
CA ASP A 97 -18.41 -20.78 20.87
C ASP A 97 -17.11 -21.60 20.96
N ASP A 98 -15.95 -21.06 20.54
CA ASP A 98 -14.67 -21.75 20.69
C ASP A 98 -14.32 -21.93 22.18
N THR A 99 -13.94 -23.16 22.54
CA THR A 99 -13.96 -23.65 23.92
C THR A 99 -12.81 -23.09 24.79
N SER A 100 -11.96 -22.24 24.22
CA SER A 100 -10.82 -21.60 24.88
C SER A 100 -11.17 -20.18 25.35
N THR A 101 -11.84 -20.07 26.50
CA THR A 101 -12.13 -18.77 27.13
C THR A 101 -11.02 -18.37 28.11
N SER A 102 -10.43 -17.19 27.90
CA SER A 102 -9.46 -16.62 28.84
C SER A 102 -10.14 -15.76 29.91
N ARG A 103 -9.86 -16.00 31.20
CA ARG A 103 -10.48 -15.27 32.32
C ARG A 103 -9.83 -13.89 32.49
N THR A 104 -10.64 -12.84 32.40
CA THR A 104 -10.20 -11.44 32.56
C THR A 104 -10.96 -10.76 33.72
N THR A 105 -10.26 -10.03 34.60
CA THR A 105 -10.89 -9.24 35.68
C THR A 105 -10.97 -7.76 35.27
N LEU A 106 -12.18 -7.22 35.21
CA LEU A 106 -12.45 -5.83 34.80
C LEU A 106 -12.94 -5.00 36.00
N ARG A 107 -12.35 -3.82 36.21
CA ARG A 107 -12.82 -2.85 37.20
C ARG A 107 -13.52 -1.70 36.48
N LEU A 108 -14.82 -1.54 36.73
CA LEU A 108 -15.64 -0.51 36.13
C LEU A 108 -16.02 0.56 37.17
N PRO A 109 -16.07 1.85 36.80
CA PRO A 109 -16.76 2.84 37.61
C PRO A 109 -18.25 2.45 37.81
N ASP A 110 -18.81 2.71 39.00
CA ASP A 110 -20.17 2.27 39.36
C ASP A 110 -21.26 2.74 38.38
N ALA A 111 -21.13 3.97 37.89
CA ALA A 111 -22.03 4.52 36.89
C ALA A 111 -22.00 3.75 35.56
N LEU A 112 -20.84 3.23 35.16
CA LEU A 112 -20.71 2.44 33.93
C LEU A 112 -21.28 1.04 34.12
N LYS A 113 -21.00 0.40 35.26
CA LYS A 113 -21.56 -0.92 35.60
C LYS A 113 -23.09 -0.91 35.53
N THR A 114 -23.72 0.10 36.13
CA THR A 114 -25.19 0.22 36.15
C THR A 114 -25.78 0.25 34.73
N ARG A 115 -25.17 1.04 33.82
CA ARG A 115 -25.63 1.12 32.43
C ARG A 115 -25.43 -0.17 31.65
N VAL A 116 -24.37 -0.92 31.96
CA VAL A 116 -24.13 -2.25 31.36
C VAL A 116 -25.17 -3.25 31.85
N ASP A 117 -25.47 -3.26 33.15
CA ASP A 117 -26.47 -4.16 33.74
C ASP A 117 -27.88 -3.89 33.14
N GLU A 118 -28.26 -2.61 32.98
CA GLU A 118 -29.52 -2.21 32.34
C GLU A 118 -29.59 -2.63 30.86
N ALA A 119 -28.52 -2.41 30.09
CA ALA A 119 -28.48 -2.77 28.68
C ALA A 119 -28.50 -4.29 28.47
N ALA A 120 -27.79 -5.05 29.29
CA ALA A 120 -27.82 -6.51 29.28
C ALA A 120 -29.22 -7.04 29.62
N ALA A 121 -29.89 -6.45 30.62
CA ALA A 121 -31.25 -6.81 30.99
C ALA A 121 -32.27 -6.49 29.89
N ALA A 122 -32.14 -5.33 29.23
CA ALA A 122 -32.99 -4.95 28.10
C ALA A 122 -32.86 -5.91 26.91
N ASP A 123 -31.66 -6.43 26.67
CA ASP A 123 -31.38 -7.42 25.62
C ASP A 123 -31.67 -8.86 26.05
N GLY A 124 -32.05 -9.10 27.31
CA GLY A 124 -32.30 -10.44 27.87
C GLY A 124 -31.05 -11.32 27.96
N LEU A 125 -29.86 -10.71 28.05
CA LEU A 125 -28.57 -11.39 28.03
C LEU A 125 -27.90 -11.32 29.41
N SER A 126 -27.01 -12.28 29.69
CA SER A 126 -26.08 -12.12 30.80
C SER A 126 -25.12 -10.97 30.51
N VAL A 127 -24.70 -10.25 31.55
CA VAL A 127 -23.72 -9.15 31.43
C VAL A 127 -22.44 -9.60 30.71
N ASN A 128 -21.97 -10.83 30.98
CA ASN A 128 -20.80 -11.39 30.30
C ASN A 128 -21.05 -11.55 28.80
N THR A 129 -22.17 -12.16 28.41
CA THR A 129 -22.54 -12.34 26.99
C THR A 129 -22.72 -11.00 26.28
N TRP A 130 -23.35 -10.04 26.96
CA TRP A 130 -23.57 -8.70 26.44
C TRP A 130 -22.24 -7.97 26.21
N LEU A 131 -21.32 -8.00 27.17
CA LEU A 131 -19.99 -7.40 27.04
C LEU A 131 -19.17 -8.04 25.92
N VAL A 132 -19.18 -9.38 25.82
CA VAL A 132 -18.48 -10.09 24.73
C VAL A 132 -19.01 -9.65 23.37
N ARG A 133 -20.35 -9.54 23.20
CA ARG A 133 -20.96 -9.04 21.95
C ARG A 133 -20.62 -7.58 21.68
N ALA A 134 -20.65 -6.72 22.70
CA ALA A 134 -20.33 -5.30 22.56
C ALA A 134 -18.87 -5.10 22.12
N ILE A 135 -17.93 -5.86 22.70
CA ILE A 135 -16.51 -5.84 22.32
C ILE A 135 -16.35 -6.35 20.88
N ALA A 136 -16.97 -7.49 20.55
CA ALA A 136 -16.91 -8.04 19.20
C ALA A 136 -17.44 -7.05 18.15
N ALA A 137 -18.55 -6.36 18.44
CA ALA A 137 -19.11 -5.33 17.56
C ALA A 137 -18.23 -4.08 17.46
N ALA A 138 -17.55 -3.68 18.55
CA ALA A 138 -16.63 -2.55 18.54
C ALA A 138 -15.34 -2.83 17.75
N LEU A 139 -14.93 -4.09 17.66
CA LEU A 139 -13.76 -4.55 16.90
C LEU A 139 -14.07 -4.75 15.41
N GLN A 140 -15.34 -4.84 15.01
CA GLN A 140 -15.70 -4.88 13.59
C GLN A 140 -15.37 -3.52 12.94
N PRO A 141 -14.58 -3.48 11.85
CA PRO A 141 -14.36 -2.25 11.11
C PRO A 141 -15.73 -1.74 10.66
N ARG A 142 -15.99 -0.46 10.90
CA ARG A 142 -17.28 0.22 10.67
C ARG A 142 -17.58 0.25 9.16
N GLN A 143 -17.96 -0.90 8.60
CA GLN A 143 -18.35 -1.07 7.21
C GLN A 143 -19.54 -0.13 6.96
N ARG A 144 -19.29 0.82 6.07
CA ARG A 144 -20.23 1.83 5.66
C ARG A 144 -21.49 1.16 5.15
N ARG A 145 -22.55 1.20 5.96
CA ARG A 145 -23.95 0.83 5.62
C ARG A 145 -24.56 1.66 4.46
N SER A 146 -23.75 2.30 3.62
CA SER A 146 -24.21 3.24 2.58
C SER A 146 -24.25 2.67 1.16
N ALA A 147 -23.82 1.43 0.91
CA ALA A 147 -23.68 0.92 -0.48
C ALA A 147 -24.84 0.04 -0.98
N GLN A 148 -25.90 -0.18 -0.19
CA GLN A 148 -26.96 -1.13 -0.57
C GLN A 148 -28.23 -0.49 -1.16
N ARG A 149 -28.15 0.77 -1.63
CA ARG A 149 -29.28 1.47 -2.26
C ARG A 149 -28.92 2.13 -3.61
N THR A 150 -28.14 1.48 -4.47
CA THR A 150 -27.99 1.91 -5.86
C THR A 150 -27.74 0.72 -6.79
N LEU A 151 -28.65 -0.25 -6.80
CA LEU A 151 -28.72 -1.28 -7.85
C LEU A 151 -30.18 -1.40 -8.32
N ARG A 152 -30.71 -0.32 -8.90
CA ARG A 152 -31.82 -0.32 -9.86
C ARG A 152 -31.64 0.92 -10.74
N THR A 153 -31.79 0.75 -12.06
CA THR A 153 -31.51 1.71 -13.16
C THR A 153 -30.07 1.60 -13.67
N GLY A 154 -29.80 1.13 -14.88
CA GLY A 154 -30.67 0.71 -15.96
C GLY A 154 -29.79 0.19 -17.10
N ASP A 155 -30.25 -0.86 -17.75
CA ASP A 155 -29.76 -1.34 -19.03
C ASP A 155 -29.72 -0.19 -20.04
N ASN A 156 -28.63 -0.07 -20.80
CA ASN A 156 -28.70 0.40 -22.18
C ASN A 156 -27.51 -0.15 -22.99
N PHE A 157 -27.87 -1.03 -23.91
CA PHE A 157 -27.03 -1.48 -25.01
C PHE A 157 -26.82 -0.33 -26.00
N ALA A 158 -25.57 -0.04 -26.37
CA ALA A 158 -25.22 0.78 -27.53
C ALA A 158 -24.46 -0.08 -28.55
N GLY A 159 -24.96 -0.07 -29.78
CA GLY A 159 -24.51 -0.89 -30.90
C GLY A 159 -23.20 -0.45 -31.54
N TRP A 160 -22.61 -1.37 -32.30
CA TRP A 160 -21.39 -1.15 -33.08
C TRP A 160 -21.72 -0.95 -34.57
N ALA A 161 -21.12 0.10 -35.13
CA ALA A 161 -21.11 0.40 -36.55
C ALA A 161 -20.25 -0.61 -37.35
N ARG A 162 -20.56 -0.74 -38.64
CA ARG A 162 -19.58 -1.12 -39.66
C ARG A 162 -19.46 0.02 -40.66
#